data_AF-A0A2V6ND73-F1
#
_entry.id   AF-A0A2V6ND73-F1
#
_cell.length_a   1.000
_cell.length_b   1.000
_cell.length_c   1.000
_cell.angle_alpha   90.00
_cell.angle_beta   90.00
_cell.angle_gamma   90.00
#
_symmetry.space_group_name_H-M   'P 1'
#
loop_
_entity.id
_entity.type
_entity.pdbx_description
1 polymer ?
#
loop_
_entity_poly.entity_id
_entity_poly.type
_entity_poly.pdbx_seq_one_letter_code
_entity_poly.pdbx_strand_id
1 'polypeptide(L)'
;NLSATRDSKAMKPALIALNDGSEQAQFLAQRILELRDEGVELNEIAVLYRAHYHAVELQLELSRRGIPYQITSGIRFFEQAHIKDVASFIRFVVNPHDEVAFKRMARLLPGIGGKSAENLWKGWEIEFAASPLPVAAVADRGPRSTTPATETSADRIRGYSIGERLLKLNVSMRSKKMWEQLAQTLDEIAPKGKPNPPSEMIVSVVEAIYDDYAKANFTNYELRREDL
;
A
#
# COMPACT_ATOMS: atom_id res chain seq x y z
N ASN A 1 -3.51 -31.09 -11.97
CA ASN A 1 -4.37 -32.06 -11.25
C ASN A 1 -4.93 -31.38 -10.01
N LEU A 2 -6.18 -30.93 -10.07
CA LEU A 2 -6.88 -30.43 -8.87
C LEU A 2 -7.63 -31.61 -8.26
N SER A 3 -7.34 -31.92 -7.00
CA SER A 3 -8.05 -32.94 -6.21
C SER A 3 -8.85 -32.26 -5.10
N ALA A 4 -10.06 -32.75 -4.82
CA ALA A 4 -10.89 -32.22 -3.76
C ALA A 4 -10.26 -32.50 -2.37
N THR A 5 -10.06 -31.45 -1.57
CA THR A 5 -9.50 -31.55 -0.21
C THR A 5 -10.57 -31.85 0.86
N ARG A 6 -11.86 -31.83 0.50
CA ARG A 6 -12.96 -32.07 1.46
C ARG A 6 -13.39 -33.54 1.47
N ASP A 7 -13.66 -34.05 2.66
CA ASP A 7 -14.19 -35.40 2.87
C ASP A 7 -15.53 -35.62 2.15
N SER A 8 -15.70 -36.83 1.61
CA SER A 8 -16.83 -37.23 0.75
C SER A 8 -18.22 -37.12 1.40
N LYS A 9 -18.30 -36.94 2.74
CA LYS A 9 -19.55 -36.81 3.51
C LYS A 9 -19.85 -35.40 4.02
N ALA A 10 -19.03 -34.40 3.65
CA ALA A 10 -19.27 -33.03 4.08
C ALA A 10 -20.53 -32.43 3.43
N MET A 11 -21.14 -31.42 4.08
CA MET A 11 -22.34 -30.72 3.59
C MET A 11 -22.17 -30.22 2.15
N LYS A 12 -23.07 -30.62 1.25
CA LYS A 12 -23.00 -30.20 -0.16
C LYS A 12 -23.26 -28.69 -0.28
N PRO A 13 -22.55 -27.98 -1.17
CA PRO A 13 -22.87 -26.59 -1.48
C PRO A 13 -24.32 -26.47 -1.97
N ALA A 14 -25.05 -25.48 -1.46
CA ALA A 14 -26.37 -25.13 -1.96
C ALA A 14 -26.26 -24.02 -3.03
N LEU A 15 -27.10 -24.10 -4.05
CA LEU A 15 -27.31 -23.04 -5.03
C LEU A 15 -28.76 -22.58 -4.92
N ILE A 16 -28.95 -21.28 -4.72
CA ILE A 16 -30.28 -20.68 -4.52
C ILE A 16 -30.41 -19.53 -5.52
N ALA A 17 -31.43 -19.62 -6.36
CA ALA A 17 -31.75 -18.59 -7.34
C ALA A 17 -32.77 -17.62 -6.74
N LEU A 18 -32.47 -16.32 -6.83
CA LEU A 18 -33.27 -15.22 -6.30
C LEU A 18 -33.45 -14.16 -7.39
N ASN A 19 -34.51 -13.36 -7.30
CA ASN A 19 -34.91 -12.49 -8.41
C ASN A 19 -34.03 -11.25 -8.54
N ASP A 20 -33.63 -10.66 -7.41
CA ASP A 20 -32.84 -9.43 -7.38
C ASP A 20 -31.83 -9.42 -6.20
N GLY A 21 -31.05 -8.35 -6.09
CA GLY A 21 -30.04 -8.22 -5.06
C GLY A 21 -30.62 -7.92 -3.65
N SER A 22 -31.82 -7.35 -3.56
CA SER A 22 -32.53 -7.14 -2.29
C SER A 22 -32.98 -8.47 -1.69
N GLU A 23 -33.56 -9.35 -2.50
CA GLU A 23 -33.89 -10.72 -2.11
C GLU A 23 -32.63 -11.50 -1.72
N GLN A 24 -31.52 -11.36 -2.46
CA GLN A 24 -30.23 -11.95 -2.09
C GLN A 24 -29.74 -11.46 -0.72
N ALA A 25 -29.79 -10.15 -0.46
CA ALA A 25 -29.39 -9.57 0.81
C ALA A 25 -30.27 -10.09 1.97
N GLN A 26 -31.60 -10.11 1.78
CA GLN A 26 -32.55 -10.61 2.78
C GLN A 26 -32.34 -12.09 3.07
N PHE A 27 -32.12 -12.90 2.04
CA PHE A 27 -31.83 -14.32 2.16
C PHE A 27 -30.53 -14.57 2.91
N LEU A 28 -29.45 -13.86 2.55
CA LEU A 28 -28.15 -14.00 3.21
C LEU A 28 -28.23 -13.58 4.68
N ALA A 29 -28.84 -12.42 4.97
CA ALA A 29 -29.00 -11.95 6.34
C ALA A 29 -29.84 -12.92 7.20
N GLN A 30 -30.88 -13.52 6.60
CA GLN A 30 -31.65 -14.57 7.25
C GLN A 30 -30.79 -15.80 7.54
N ARG A 31 -30.02 -16.29 6.56
CA ARG A 31 -29.19 -17.48 6.73
C ARG A 31 -28.06 -17.27 7.74
N ILE A 32 -27.50 -16.06 7.82
CA ILE A 32 -26.48 -15.70 8.83
C ILE A 32 -27.07 -15.81 10.24
N LEU A 33 -28.28 -15.31 10.45
CA LEU A 33 -28.95 -15.41 11.75
C LEU A 33 -29.27 -16.86 12.12
N GLU A 34 -29.74 -17.67 11.16
CA GLU A 34 -29.97 -19.11 11.38
C GLU A 34 -28.68 -19.83 11.77
N LEU A 35 -27.57 -19.60 11.08
CA LEU A 35 -26.28 -20.20 11.41
C LEU A 35 -25.79 -19.77 12.79
N ARG A 36 -25.98 -18.50 13.16
CA ARG A 36 -25.66 -18.00 14.49
C ARG A 36 -26.51 -18.71 15.56
N ASP A 37 -27.79 -18.89 15.31
CA ASP A 37 -28.71 -19.57 16.22
C ASP A 37 -28.41 -21.09 16.29
N GLU A 38 -27.81 -21.68 15.24
CA GLU A 38 -27.22 -23.03 15.21
C GLU A 38 -25.86 -23.11 15.95
N GLY A 39 -25.31 -21.99 16.43
CA GLY A 39 -24.08 -21.91 17.23
C GLY A 39 -22.81 -21.56 16.46
N VAL A 40 -22.91 -21.13 15.19
CA VAL A 40 -21.76 -20.65 14.40
C VAL A 40 -21.44 -19.21 14.77
N GLU A 41 -20.19 -18.94 15.16
CA GLU A 41 -19.75 -17.58 15.48
C GLU A 41 -19.75 -16.70 14.21
N LEU A 42 -20.15 -15.42 14.34
CA LEU A 42 -20.24 -14.52 13.19
C LEU A 42 -18.89 -14.30 12.49
N ASN A 43 -17.77 -14.42 13.23
CA ASN A 43 -16.41 -14.31 12.69
C ASN A 43 -15.99 -15.53 11.84
N GLU A 44 -16.73 -16.64 11.88
CA GLU A 44 -16.52 -17.82 11.03
C GLU A 44 -17.33 -17.76 9.72
N ILE A 45 -18.17 -16.72 9.56
CA ILE A 45 -19.02 -16.54 8.39
C ILE A 45 -18.41 -15.47 7.47
N ALA A 46 -18.13 -15.85 6.22
CA ALA A 46 -17.65 -14.93 5.19
C ALA A 46 -18.61 -14.88 4.01
N VAL A 47 -18.91 -13.67 3.53
CA VAL A 47 -19.67 -13.45 2.29
C VAL A 47 -18.72 -12.93 1.21
N LEU A 48 -18.55 -13.73 0.16
CA LEU A 48 -17.72 -13.38 -0.99
C LEU A 48 -18.60 -12.89 -2.14
N TYR A 49 -18.21 -11.77 -2.75
CA TYR A 49 -18.91 -11.18 -3.88
C TYR A 49 -17.93 -10.80 -4.99
N ARG A 50 -18.43 -10.74 -6.22
CA ARG A 50 -17.61 -10.45 -7.41
C ARG A 50 -17.21 -8.97 -7.55
N ALA A 51 -18.09 -8.07 -7.14
CA ALA A 51 -17.93 -6.63 -7.32
C ALA A 51 -18.53 -5.89 -6.13
N HIS A 52 -17.91 -4.77 -5.74
CA HIS A 52 -18.24 -4.07 -4.49
C HIS A 52 -19.68 -3.52 -4.44
N TYR A 53 -20.29 -3.20 -5.58
CA TYR A 53 -21.67 -2.73 -5.60
C TYR A 53 -22.67 -3.78 -5.12
N HIS A 54 -22.37 -5.09 -5.22
CA HIS A 54 -23.20 -6.16 -4.64
C HIS A 54 -23.22 -6.13 -3.11
N ALA A 55 -22.20 -5.54 -2.48
CA ALA A 55 -22.13 -5.44 -1.04
C ALA A 55 -23.06 -4.35 -0.47
N VAL A 56 -23.51 -3.38 -1.28
CA VAL A 56 -24.26 -2.21 -0.79
C VAL A 56 -25.60 -2.62 -0.22
N GLU A 57 -26.36 -3.43 -0.97
CA GLU A 57 -27.68 -3.91 -0.54
C GLU A 57 -27.58 -4.85 0.66
N LEU A 58 -26.55 -5.71 0.68
CA LEU A 58 -26.26 -6.58 1.82
C LEU A 58 -25.91 -5.77 3.08
N GLN A 59 -25.06 -4.75 2.98
CA GLN A 59 -24.70 -3.87 4.11
C GLN A 59 -25.92 -3.17 4.70
N LEU A 60 -26.81 -2.67 3.85
CA LEU A 60 -28.04 -2.02 4.30
C LEU A 60 -28.90 -3.01 5.10
N GLU A 61 -29.04 -4.24 4.59
CA GLU A 61 -29.86 -5.27 5.23
C GLU A 61 -29.23 -5.79 6.54
N LEU A 62 -27.92 -6.04 6.58
CA LEU A 62 -27.20 -6.42 7.80
C LEU A 62 -27.30 -5.33 8.87
N SER A 63 -27.10 -4.06 8.48
CA SER A 63 -27.28 -2.89 9.36
C SER A 63 -28.71 -2.81 9.90
N ARG A 64 -29.72 -3.00 9.02
CA ARG A 64 -31.14 -2.96 9.39
C ARG A 64 -31.51 -4.03 10.42
N ARG A 65 -30.87 -5.20 10.36
CA ARG A 65 -31.08 -6.31 11.29
C ARG A 65 -30.14 -6.29 12.50
N GLY A 66 -29.26 -5.29 12.61
CA GLY A 66 -28.30 -5.19 13.71
C GLY A 66 -27.25 -6.31 13.72
N ILE A 67 -26.91 -6.87 12.56
CA ILE A 67 -25.88 -7.89 12.42
C ILE A 67 -24.53 -7.19 12.25
N PRO A 68 -23.55 -7.38 13.15
CA PRO A 68 -22.23 -6.77 13.00
C PRO A 68 -21.49 -7.41 11.82
N TYR A 69 -20.82 -6.59 11.02
CA TYR A 69 -20.05 -7.05 9.86
C TYR A 69 -18.78 -6.20 9.66
N GLN A 70 -17.80 -6.79 8.98
CA GLN A 70 -16.61 -6.10 8.50
C GLN A 70 -16.52 -6.28 6.98
N ILE A 71 -16.18 -5.20 6.26
CA ILE A 71 -15.99 -5.26 4.81
C ILE A 71 -14.50 -5.25 4.52
N THR A 72 -14.02 -6.33 3.90
CA THR A 72 -12.61 -6.46 3.50
C THR A 72 -12.36 -5.96 2.07
N SER A 73 -13.40 -5.71 1.27
CA SER A 73 -13.27 -5.20 -0.09
C SER A 73 -13.73 -3.75 -0.14
N GLY A 74 -12.78 -2.82 -0.24
CA GLY A 74 -13.06 -1.42 -0.57
C GLY A 74 -12.36 -1.02 -1.86
N ILE A 75 -13.14 -0.62 -2.89
CA ILE A 75 -12.64 0.37 -3.85
C ILE A 75 -12.64 1.69 -3.09
N ARG A 76 -11.55 1.91 -2.36
CA ARG A 76 -10.98 3.18 -1.92
C ARG A 76 -9.87 3.02 -0.90
N PHE A 77 -9.56 1.81 -0.38
CA PHE A 77 -8.43 1.64 0.55
C PHE A 77 -7.12 2.15 -0.05
N PHE A 78 -6.68 1.58 -1.17
CA PHE A 78 -5.52 2.10 -1.93
C PHE A 78 -5.75 3.49 -2.55
N GLU A 79 -6.99 4.01 -2.51
CA GLU A 79 -7.27 5.37 -2.98
C GLU A 79 -7.22 6.43 -1.89
N GLN A 80 -7.31 6.02 -0.62
CA GLN A 80 -7.27 6.88 0.54
C GLN A 80 -5.99 7.71 0.51
N ALA A 81 -6.11 8.95 0.96
CA ALA A 81 -4.98 9.88 0.95
C ALA A 81 -3.81 9.32 1.75
N HIS A 82 -4.06 8.83 2.97
CA HIS A 82 -3.03 8.31 3.87
C HIS A 82 -2.32 7.07 3.33
N ILE A 83 -3.05 6.11 2.74
CA ILE A 83 -2.44 4.95 2.07
C ILE A 83 -1.54 5.38 0.92
N LYS A 84 -2.01 6.31 0.07
CA LYS A 84 -1.20 6.81 -1.05
C LYS A 84 -0.01 7.66 -0.58
N ASP A 85 -0.13 8.36 0.55
CA ASP A 85 0.95 9.15 1.14
C ASP A 85 2.09 8.23 1.58
N VAL A 86 1.81 7.16 2.34
CA VAL A 86 2.83 6.18 2.76
C VAL A 86 3.36 5.37 1.57
N ALA A 87 2.49 4.93 0.67
CA ALA A 87 2.90 4.18 -0.53
C ALA A 87 3.83 5.00 -1.45
N SER A 88 3.81 6.33 -1.39
CA SER A 88 4.70 7.16 -2.20
C SER A 88 6.18 6.99 -1.85
N PHE A 89 6.52 6.78 -0.58
CA PHE A 89 7.90 6.52 -0.15
C PHE A 89 8.42 5.20 -0.71
N ILE A 90 7.60 4.16 -0.59
CA ILE A 90 7.92 2.80 -1.06
C ILE A 90 8.09 2.80 -2.58
N ARG A 91 7.15 3.43 -3.30
CA ARG A 91 7.22 3.56 -4.76
C ARG A 91 8.48 4.30 -5.21
N PHE A 92 8.84 5.39 -4.53
CA PHE A 92 10.01 6.19 -4.89
C PHE A 92 11.31 5.43 -4.66
N VAL A 93 11.42 4.67 -3.57
CA VAL A 93 12.58 3.82 -3.29
C VAL A 93 12.76 2.72 -4.34
N VAL A 94 11.67 2.09 -4.77
CA VAL A 94 11.68 1.05 -5.79
C VAL A 94 11.94 1.64 -7.17
N ASN A 95 11.32 2.77 -7.48
CA ASN A 95 11.47 3.50 -8.73
C ASN A 95 11.78 4.99 -8.48
N PRO A 96 13.06 5.35 -8.44
CA PRO A 96 13.49 6.73 -8.26
C PRO A 96 13.12 7.69 -9.40
N HIS A 97 12.57 7.18 -10.52
CA HIS A 97 12.01 7.99 -11.61
C HIS A 97 10.53 8.30 -11.44
N ASP A 98 9.89 7.85 -10.35
CA ASP A 98 8.47 8.11 -10.08
C ASP A 98 8.24 9.54 -9.57
N GLU A 99 8.05 10.47 -10.51
CA GLU A 99 7.76 11.88 -10.26
C GLU A 99 6.54 12.09 -9.35
N VAL A 100 5.48 11.28 -9.55
CA VAL A 100 4.23 11.41 -8.80
C VAL A 100 4.45 11.02 -7.35
N ALA A 101 5.19 9.93 -7.11
CA ALA A 101 5.58 9.50 -5.77
C ALA A 101 6.49 10.53 -5.09
N PHE A 102 7.52 11.02 -5.78
CA PHE A 102 8.43 12.04 -5.25
C PHE A 102 7.69 13.31 -4.82
N LYS A 103 6.88 13.88 -5.72
CA LYS A 103 6.16 15.12 -5.43
C LYS A 103 5.16 14.95 -4.30
N ARG A 104 4.53 13.78 -4.19
CA ARG A 104 3.58 13.49 -3.11
C ARG A 104 4.29 13.45 -1.77
N MET A 105 5.36 12.66 -1.66
CA MET A 105 6.21 12.54 -0.47
C MET A 105 6.76 13.91 -0.04
N ALA A 106 7.36 14.67 -0.95
CA ALA A 106 7.94 15.97 -0.66
C ALA A 106 6.90 16.99 -0.14
N ARG A 107 5.66 16.93 -0.62
CA ARG A 107 4.56 17.84 -0.20
C ARG A 107 4.03 17.55 1.20
N LEU A 108 4.40 16.43 1.83
CA LEU A 108 4.10 16.18 3.24
C LEU A 108 4.95 17.07 4.17
N LEU A 109 6.10 17.55 3.68
CA LEU A 109 7.01 18.36 4.47
C LEU A 109 6.55 19.83 4.50
N PRO A 110 6.67 20.51 5.66
CA PRO A 110 6.18 21.86 5.85
C PRO A 110 6.95 22.84 4.96
N GLY A 111 6.23 23.71 4.25
CA GLY A 111 6.83 24.71 3.36
C GLY A 111 7.12 24.23 1.93
N ILE A 112 6.79 22.98 1.58
CA ILE A 112 6.91 22.46 0.22
C ILE A 112 5.54 22.46 -0.47
N GLY A 113 5.27 23.49 -1.28
CA GLY A 113 4.09 23.56 -2.15
C GLY A 113 4.32 22.92 -3.52
N GLY A 114 3.32 22.99 -4.41
CA GLY A 114 3.39 22.39 -5.75
C GLY A 114 4.58 22.88 -6.60
N LYS A 115 4.83 24.20 -6.61
CA LYS A 115 5.97 24.79 -7.34
C LYS A 115 7.33 24.41 -6.73
N SER A 116 7.42 24.32 -5.40
CA SER A 116 8.64 23.90 -4.72
C SER A 116 8.96 22.44 -5.02
N ALA A 117 7.95 21.56 -4.97
CA ALA A 117 8.09 20.15 -5.32
C ALA A 117 8.51 19.95 -6.79
N GLU A 118 7.98 20.76 -7.71
CA GLU A 118 8.40 20.78 -9.12
C GLU A 118 9.89 21.13 -9.27
N ASN A 119 10.36 22.18 -8.59
CA ASN A 119 11.76 22.59 -8.66
C ASN A 119 12.69 21.54 -8.04
N LEU A 120 12.28 20.91 -6.94
CA LEU A 120 13.03 19.82 -6.32
C LEU A 120 13.11 18.60 -7.25
N TRP A 121 12.03 18.27 -7.97
CA TRP A 121 12.04 17.19 -8.96
C TRP A 121 13.04 17.45 -10.09
N LYS A 122 13.06 18.68 -10.63
CA LYS A 122 14.06 19.05 -11.66
C LYS A 122 15.49 18.94 -11.14
N GLY A 123 15.73 19.36 -9.90
CA GLY A 123 17.03 19.18 -9.25
C GLY A 123 17.39 17.71 -9.08
N TRP A 124 16.41 16.88 -8.70
CA TRP A 124 16.58 15.43 -8.59
C TRP A 124 16.95 14.80 -9.93
N GLU A 125 16.27 15.13 -11.02
CA GLU A 125 16.58 14.62 -12.36
C GLU A 125 18.01 14.96 -12.80
N ILE A 126 18.49 16.18 -12.49
CA ILE A 126 19.87 16.60 -12.80
C ILE A 126 20.88 15.77 -11.99
N GLU A 127 20.70 15.65 -10.68
CA GLU A 127 21.58 14.85 -9.82
C GLU A 127 21.57 13.36 -10.21
N PHE A 128 20.41 12.87 -10.64
CA PHE A 128 20.24 11.51 -11.10
C PHE A 128 20.92 11.26 -12.44
N ALA A 129 20.75 12.16 -13.41
CA ALA A 129 21.39 12.07 -14.72
C ALA A 129 22.92 12.20 -14.64
N ALA A 130 23.43 13.00 -13.71
CA ALA A 130 24.87 13.14 -13.45
C ALA A 130 25.52 11.85 -12.92
N SER A 131 24.75 10.94 -12.32
CA SER A 131 25.22 9.65 -11.84
C SER A 131 24.13 8.59 -12.05
N PRO A 132 24.04 8.00 -13.26
CA PRO A 132 22.98 7.07 -13.61
C PRO A 132 22.98 5.88 -12.68
N LEU A 133 21.79 5.50 -12.19
CA LEU A 133 21.66 4.31 -11.39
C LEU A 133 21.67 3.04 -12.25
N PRO A 134 22.20 1.92 -11.73
CA PRO A 134 21.76 0.63 -12.21
C PRO A 134 20.28 0.51 -11.85
N VAL A 135 19.40 0.76 -12.82
CA VAL A 135 17.97 0.47 -12.69
C VAL A 135 17.87 -0.98 -12.23
N ALA A 136 17.35 -1.21 -11.02
CA ALA A 136 17.01 -2.55 -10.59
C ALA A 136 16.02 -3.06 -11.64
N ALA A 137 16.49 -3.96 -12.51
CA ALA A 137 15.68 -4.55 -13.54
C ALA A 137 14.46 -5.12 -12.81
N VAL A 138 13.30 -4.48 -13.02
CA VAL A 138 12.03 -5.13 -12.78
C VAL A 138 12.12 -6.37 -13.65
N ALA A 139 12.32 -7.52 -13.03
CA ALA A 139 12.50 -8.78 -13.73
C ALA A 139 11.19 -9.05 -14.47
N ASP A 140 11.14 -8.61 -15.72
CA ASP A 140 10.19 -9.11 -16.70
C ASP A 140 10.43 -10.62 -16.76
N ARG A 141 9.45 -11.40 -16.28
CA ARG A 141 9.51 -12.86 -16.32
C ARG A 141 9.24 -13.33 -17.75
N GLY A 142 10.17 -13.02 -18.66
CA GLY A 142 10.31 -13.62 -19.98
C GLY A 142 11.36 -14.75 -19.97
N PRO A 143 11.29 -15.72 -20.89
CA PRO A 143 12.03 -16.97 -20.77
C PRO A 143 13.53 -16.79 -20.99
N ARG A 144 14.31 -17.40 -20.10
CA ARG A 144 15.78 -17.42 -20.05
C ARG A 144 16.39 -17.80 -21.40
N SER A 145 17.43 -17.07 -21.80
CA SER A 145 18.54 -17.63 -22.59
C SER A 145 19.84 -17.52 -21.80
N THR A 146 20.60 -18.62 -21.84
CA THR A 146 21.82 -18.91 -21.09
C THR A 146 23.06 -18.55 -21.90
N THR A 147 24.00 -17.76 -21.36
CA THR A 147 25.47 -17.88 -21.59
C THR A 147 26.25 -16.96 -20.63
N PRO A 148 27.57 -17.17 -20.40
CA PRO A 148 28.07 -17.46 -19.07
C PRO A 148 28.81 -16.30 -18.41
N ALA A 149 28.85 -16.39 -17.07
CA ALA A 149 29.55 -15.50 -16.18
C ALA A 149 31.06 -15.46 -16.47
N THR A 150 31.60 -14.28 -16.74
CA THR A 150 32.97 -13.92 -16.36
C THR A 150 33.04 -12.41 -16.21
N GLU A 151 32.86 -11.93 -14.97
CA GLU A 151 33.49 -10.72 -14.43
C GLU A 151 33.04 -10.53 -12.98
N THR A 152 34.04 -10.52 -12.10
CA THR A 152 33.98 -10.64 -10.66
C THR A 152 33.08 -9.57 -10.03
N SER A 153 31.95 -10.00 -9.48
CA SER A 153 30.81 -9.17 -9.06
C SER A 153 30.97 -8.48 -7.69
N ALA A 154 32.20 -8.35 -7.19
CA ALA A 154 32.46 -7.90 -5.81
C ALA A 154 32.78 -6.38 -5.70
N ASP A 155 33.29 -5.74 -6.75
CA ASP A 155 33.83 -4.36 -6.67
C ASP A 155 32.90 -3.25 -7.19
N ARG A 156 31.70 -3.57 -7.69
CA ARG A 156 30.73 -2.56 -8.18
C ARG A 156 29.81 -1.97 -7.10
N ILE A 157 29.93 -2.38 -5.84
CA ILE A 157 29.06 -1.93 -4.74
C ILE A 157 29.74 -0.79 -3.96
N ARG A 158 29.96 0.37 -4.60
CA ARG A 158 29.92 1.62 -3.83
C ARG A 158 28.44 1.85 -3.52
N GLY A 159 28.10 1.80 -2.23
CA GLY A 159 26.71 1.84 -1.75
C GLY A 159 25.94 2.99 -2.36
N TYR A 160 24.79 2.67 -2.97
CA TYR A 160 23.86 3.67 -3.46
C TYR A 160 23.00 4.15 -2.29
N SER A 161 23.04 5.46 -2.00
CA SER A 161 22.18 6.11 -1.02
C SER A 161 21.29 7.12 -1.74
N ILE A 162 19.98 7.00 -1.52
CA ILE A 162 18.98 7.96 -2.01
C ILE A 162 19.07 9.23 -1.16
N GLY A 163 19.28 9.06 0.14
CA GLY A 163 19.36 10.16 1.10
C GLY A 163 20.50 11.12 0.80
N GLU A 164 21.72 10.64 0.55
CA GLU A 164 22.87 11.47 0.18
C GLU A 164 22.61 12.34 -1.04
N ARG A 165 21.89 11.81 -2.03
CA ARG A 165 21.52 12.57 -3.24
C ARG A 165 20.45 13.61 -2.95
N LEU A 166 19.45 13.27 -2.13
CA LEU A 166 18.41 14.23 -1.73
C LEU A 166 18.97 15.40 -0.92
N LEU A 167 19.99 15.18 -0.10
CA LEU A 167 20.63 16.22 0.70
C LEU A 167 21.35 17.29 -0.13
N LYS A 168 21.66 17.01 -1.40
CA LYS A 168 22.23 18.00 -2.32
C LYS A 168 21.18 18.98 -2.85
N LEU A 169 19.89 18.63 -2.76
CA LEU A 169 18.81 19.50 -3.20
C LEU A 169 18.59 20.63 -2.20
N ASN A 170 18.43 21.84 -2.71
CA ASN A 170 18.22 23.01 -1.88
C ASN A 170 16.74 23.13 -1.45
N VAL A 171 16.49 23.10 -0.14
CA VAL A 171 15.17 23.24 0.45
C VAL A 171 15.05 24.49 1.32
N SER A 172 13.81 24.92 1.55
CA SER A 172 13.55 26.06 2.45
C SER A 172 14.02 25.77 3.88
N MET A 173 14.39 26.82 4.63
CA MET A 173 14.78 26.67 6.05
C MET A 173 13.70 26.00 6.90
N ARG A 174 12.42 26.19 6.56
CA ARG A 174 11.28 25.57 7.26
C ARG A 174 11.23 24.05 7.08
N SER A 175 11.69 23.55 5.93
CA SER A 175 11.62 22.13 5.56
C SER A 175 12.91 21.37 5.90
N LYS A 176 14.02 22.08 6.16
CA LYS A 176 15.37 21.50 6.24
C LYS A 176 15.49 20.31 7.20
N LYS A 177 15.00 20.45 8.44
CA LYS A 177 15.08 19.38 9.44
C LYS A 177 14.33 18.11 9.00
N MET A 178 13.08 18.26 8.53
CA MET A 178 12.31 17.12 8.04
C MET A 178 12.86 16.57 6.72
N TRP A 179 13.54 17.38 5.91
CA TRP A 179 14.22 16.92 4.70
C TRP A 179 15.43 16.04 5.02
N GLU A 180 16.20 16.38 6.06
CA GLU A 180 17.28 15.54 6.56
C GLU A 180 16.75 14.22 7.13
N GLN A 181 15.65 14.27 7.89
CA GLN A 181 14.96 13.08 8.39
C GLN A 181 14.42 12.21 7.25
N LEU A 182 13.81 12.81 6.23
CA LEU A 182 13.35 12.12 5.03
C LEU A 182 14.50 11.36 4.34
N ALA A 183 15.64 12.00 4.15
CA ALA A 183 16.82 11.38 3.55
C ALA A 183 17.30 10.16 4.37
N GLN A 184 17.32 10.28 5.70
CA GLN A 184 17.69 9.18 6.60
C GLN A 184 16.70 8.01 6.51
N THR A 185 15.39 8.29 6.58
CA THR A 185 14.35 7.25 6.47
C THR A 185 14.41 6.53 5.13
N LEU A 186 14.67 7.24 4.03
CA LEU A 186 14.78 6.61 2.70
C LEU A 186 15.99 5.66 2.60
N ASP A 187 17.10 5.98 3.25
CA ASP A 187 18.27 5.10 3.32
C ASP A 187 18.06 3.93 4.29
N GLU A 188 17.27 4.12 5.35
CA GLU A 188 16.88 3.07 6.30
C GLU A 188 15.99 2.01 5.65
N ILE A 189 14.96 2.44 4.91
CA ILE A 189 14.02 1.52 4.24
C ILE A 189 14.60 0.91 2.95
N ALA A 190 15.71 1.44 2.47
CA ALA A 190 16.38 1.01 1.24
C ALA A 190 17.91 0.99 1.37
N PRO A 191 18.47 0.22 2.32
CA PRO A 191 19.89 0.24 2.58
C PRO A 191 20.68 -0.17 1.34
N LYS A 192 21.59 0.70 0.90
CA LYS A 192 22.39 0.52 -0.33
C LYS A 192 21.52 0.33 -1.59
N GLY A 193 20.28 0.80 -1.58
CA GLY A 193 19.31 0.69 -2.69
C GLY A 193 18.58 -0.60 -2.83
N LYS A 194 18.65 -1.45 -1.81
CA LYS A 194 17.86 -2.66 -1.76
C LYS A 194 16.67 -2.36 -0.86
N PRO A 195 15.45 -2.24 -1.41
CA PRO A 195 14.26 -1.99 -0.59
C PRO A 195 14.07 -3.14 0.40
N ASN A 196 13.77 -2.80 1.66
CA ASN A 196 13.36 -3.76 2.68
C ASN A 196 11.96 -4.34 2.33
N PRO A 197 11.50 -5.39 3.03
CA PRO A 197 10.12 -5.87 2.88
C PRO A 197 9.11 -4.73 3.12
N PRO A 198 8.03 -4.63 2.30
CA PRO A 198 7.09 -3.52 2.41
C PRO A 198 6.51 -3.28 3.80
N SER A 199 6.30 -4.34 4.59
CA SER A 199 5.81 -4.23 5.97
C SER A 199 6.76 -3.44 6.87
N GLU A 200 8.07 -3.67 6.78
CA GLU A 200 9.08 -2.93 7.55
C GLU A 200 9.18 -1.49 7.06
N MET A 201 9.13 -1.28 5.74
CA MET A 201 9.16 0.06 5.16
C MET A 201 7.97 0.92 5.62
N ILE A 202 6.78 0.33 5.71
CA ILE A 202 5.57 1.02 6.19
C ILE A 202 5.78 1.50 7.62
N VAL A 203 6.22 0.62 8.53
CA VAL A 203 6.45 0.97 9.93
C VAL A 203 7.46 2.13 10.06
N SER A 204 8.62 2.03 9.42
CA SER A 204 9.63 3.10 9.46
C SER A 204 9.11 4.43 8.89
N VAL A 205 8.37 4.40 7.78
CA VAL A 205 7.81 5.63 7.17
C VAL A 205 6.73 6.26 8.06
N VAL A 206 5.87 5.44 8.65
CA VAL A 206 4.79 5.91 9.52
C VAL A 206 5.35 6.56 10.77
N GLU A 207 6.24 5.86 11.48
CA GLU A 207 6.83 6.33 12.73
C GLU A 207 7.75 7.53 12.52
N ALA A 208 8.55 7.54 11.45
CA ALA A 208 9.51 8.62 11.24
C ALA A 208 8.90 9.88 10.62
N ILE A 209 7.86 9.79 9.80
CA ILE A 209 7.39 10.94 9.00
C ILE A 209 5.89 11.12 9.05
N TYR A 210 5.12 10.07 8.80
CA TYR A 210 3.68 10.22 8.58
C TYR A 210 2.92 10.59 9.86
N ASP A 211 3.28 10.03 11.01
CA ASP A 211 2.57 10.24 12.29
C ASP A 211 2.51 11.73 12.67
N ASP A 212 3.66 12.42 12.64
CA ASP A 212 3.74 13.84 12.98
C ASP A 212 2.98 14.71 11.97
N TYR A 213 3.09 14.37 10.68
CA TYR A 213 2.32 15.04 9.63
C TYR A 213 0.81 14.87 9.86
N ALA A 214 0.37 13.65 10.13
CA ALA A 214 -1.05 13.34 10.22
C ALA A 214 -1.69 13.94 11.48
N LYS A 215 -1.01 13.90 12.64
CA LYS A 215 -1.42 14.58 13.88
C LYS A 215 -1.59 16.08 13.69
N ALA A 216 -0.70 16.71 12.93
CA ALA A 216 -0.74 18.16 12.72
C ALA A 216 -1.83 18.61 11.73
N ASN A 217 -2.25 17.76 10.79
CA ASN A 217 -3.10 18.16 9.66
C ASN A 217 -4.51 17.56 9.68
N PHE A 218 -4.78 16.51 10.46
CA PHE A 218 -6.05 15.79 10.40
C PHE A 218 -6.62 15.48 11.79
N THR A 219 -7.90 15.78 11.99
CA THR A 219 -8.64 15.43 13.21
C THR A 219 -8.94 13.94 13.32
N ASN A 220 -8.99 13.22 12.18
CA ASN A 220 -9.21 11.77 12.12
C ASN A 220 -7.91 10.95 12.11
N TYR A 221 -6.86 11.46 12.77
CA TYR A 221 -5.53 10.84 12.79
C TYR A 221 -5.54 9.38 13.24
N GLU A 222 -6.21 9.05 14.35
CA GLU A 222 -6.20 7.68 14.90
C GLU A 222 -6.75 6.67 13.88
N LEU A 223 -7.87 6.98 13.21
CA LEU A 223 -8.42 6.13 12.16
C LEU A 223 -7.46 5.93 10.98
N ARG A 224 -6.76 6.99 10.57
CA ARG A 224 -5.75 6.89 9.49
C ARG A 224 -4.56 6.03 9.89
N ARG A 225 -4.23 6.01 11.18
CA ARG A 225 -3.15 5.18 11.74
C ARG A 225 -3.58 3.73 11.85
N GLU A 226 -4.83 3.45 12.21
CA GLU A 226 -5.40 2.10 12.21
C GLU A 226 -5.47 1.48 10.81
N ASP A 227 -5.67 2.31 9.78
CA ASP A 227 -5.68 1.88 8.37
C ASP A 227 -4.27 1.51 7.83
N LEU A 228 -3.18 1.93 8.51
CA LEU A 228 -1.78 1.77 8.08
C LEU A 228 -1.05 0.62 8.78
#